data_AF-A0A2Y9E5C5-F1
#
_entry.id   AF-A0A2Y9E5C5-F1
#
_cell.length_a   1.000
_cell.length_b   1.000
_cell.length_c   1.000
_cell.angle_alpha   90.00
_cell.angle_beta   90.00
_cell.angle_gamma   90.00
#
_symmetry.space_group_name_H-M   'P 1'
#
loop_
_entity.id
_entity.type
_entity.pdbx_description
1 polymer ?
#
loop_
_entity_poly.entity_id
_entity_poly.type
_entity_poly.pdbx_seq_one_letter_code
_entity_poly.pdbx_strand_id
1 'polypeptide(L)'
;MKTALLLLLTLAVASGPARALQCHVCVSTSNCKQPQTCPASSRFCRTMTTVELLSGNLVKKDCVDYCETKYFQQGQVSSGSATTLCCQGDLCNAGRSSAAALSSATLGLTLALGVLALILGPSL
;
A
#
# COMPACT_ATOMS: atom_id res chain seq x y z
N MET A 1 -18.94 20.61 26.96
CA MET A 1 -19.83 19.82 26.07
C MET A 1 -19.41 19.96 24.60
N LYS A 2 -19.32 21.19 24.07
CA LYS A 2 -18.98 21.47 22.66
C LYS A 2 -17.57 21.03 22.23
N THR A 3 -16.59 21.13 23.11
CA THR A 3 -15.19 20.71 22.87
C THR A 3 -15.03 19.19 22.79
N ALA A 4 -15.74 18.43 23.63
CA ALA A 4 -15.75 16.98 23.58
C ALA A 4 -16.37 16.45 22.28
N LEU A 5 -17.44 17.10 21.80
CA LEU A 5 -18.08 16.75 20.53
C LEU A 5 -17.15 17.01 19.34
N LEU A 6 -16.44 18.15 19.34
CA LEU A 6 -15.45 18.49 18.32
C LEU A 6 -14.29 17.48 18.30
N LEU A 7 -13.80 17.06 19.47
CA LEU A 7 -12.76 16.03 19.57
C LEU A 7 -13.23 14.68 19.01
N LEU A 8 -14.47 14.28 19.30
CA LEU A 8 -15.05 13.03 18.79
C LEU A 8 -15.20 13.06 17.27
N LEU A 9 -15.61 14.20 16.71
CA LEU A 9 -15.74 14.40 15.26
C LEU A 9 -14.38 14.34 14.55
N THR A 10 -13.32 14.92 15.12
CA THR A 10 -11.98 14.85 14.53
C THR A 10 -11.40 13.43 14.58
N LEU A 11 -11.61 12.69 15.67
CA LEU A 11 -11.21 11.27 15.76
C LEU A 11 -11.96 10.38 14.76
N ALA A 12 -13.25 10.63 14.55
CA ALA A 12 -14.07 9.87 13.59
C ALA A 12 -13.63 10.13 12.13
N VAL A 13 -13.25 11.36 11.79
CA VAL A 13 -12.75 11.70 10.44
C VAL A 13 -11.33 11.16 10.22
N ALA A 14 -10.50 11.11 11.27
CA ALA A 14 -9.17 10.51 11.19
C ALA A 14 -9.20 8.98 11.02
N SER A 15 -10.26 8.32 11.51
CA SER A 15 -10.52 6.90 11.30
C SER A 15 -11.30 6.69 10.01
N GLY A 16 -10.61 6.81 8.87
CA GLY A 16 -11.17 6.43 7.57
C GLY A 16 -11.79 5.02 7.61
N PRO A 17 -12.73 4.72 6.70
CA PRO A 17 -13.43 3.44 6.72
C PRO A 17 -12.42 2.29 6.64
N ALA A 18 -12.55 1.30 7.54
CA ALA A 18 -11.76 0.08 7.53
C ALA A 18 -12.15 -0.79 6.33
N ARG A 19 -11.78 -0.34 5.12
CA ARG A 19 -11.97 -1.09 3.89
C ARG A 19 -10.90 -2.16 3.79
N ALA A 20 -11.31 -3.37 3.45
CA ALA A 20 -10.39 -4.43 3.11
C ALA A 20 -9.60 -4.01 1.87
N LEU A 21 -8.27 -4.11 1.96
CA LEU A 21 -7.35 -3.79 0.88
C LEU A 21 -7.74 -4.55 -0.40
N GLN A 22 -7.71 -3.89 -1.54
CA GLN A 22 -7.83 -4.56 -2.83
C GLN A 22 -6.45 -4.72 -3.46
N CYS A 23 -6.14 -5.89 -4.01
CA CYS A 23 -4.90 -6.13 -4.74
C CYS A 23 -5.18 -6.90 -6.02
N HIS A 24 -4.24 -6.86 -6.97
CA HIS A 24 -4.24 -7.86 -8.03
C HIS A 24 -3.68 -9.19 -7.49
N VAL A 25 -4.37 -10.31 -7.74
CA VAL A 25 -3.99 -11.65 -7.28
C VAL A 25 -3.97 -12.63 -8.47
N CYS A 26 -2.79 -13.09 -8.86
CA CYS A 26 -2.61 -13.91 -10.07
C CYS A 26 -1.23 -14.56 -10.16
N VAL A 27 -1.12 -15.59 -10.99
CA VAL A 27 0.14 -16.19 -11.44
C VAL A 27 0.13 -16.20 -12.97
N SER A 28 1.13 -15.59 -13.59
CA SER A 28 1.20 -15.45 -15.06
C SER A 28 2.64 -15.32 -15.52
N THR A 29 2.92 -15.55 -16.80
CA THR A 29 4.25 -15.32 -17.39
C THR A 29 4.56 -13.83 -17.63
N SER A 30 3.54 -12.98 -17.49
CA SER A 30 3.63 -11.53 -17.71
C SER A 30 2.83 -10.77 -16.65
N ASN A 31 2.88 -9.43 -16.69
CA ASN A 31 2.12 -8.60 -15.77
C ASN A 31 0.62 -8.87 -15.89
N CYS A 32 0.02 -9.43 -14.83
CA CYS A 32 -1.40 -9.75 -14.76
C CYS A 32 -2.18 -8.77 -13.88
N LYS A 33 -3.45 -8.52 -14.21
CA LYS A 33 -4.35 -7.63 -13.48
C LYS A 33 -5.66 -8.34 -13.14
N GLN A 34 -5.72 -8.90 -11.94
CA GLN A 34 -6.91 -9.60 -11.44
C GLN A 34 -7.30 -9.04 -10.06
N PRO A 35 -8.08 -7.94 -10.00
CA PRO A 35 -8.51 -7.31 -8.75
C PRO A 35 -9.23 -8.31 -7.84
N GLN A 36 -8.86 -8.35 -6.56
CA GLN A 36 -9.53 -9.12 -5.52
C GLN A 36 -9.51 -8.37 -4.20
N THR A 37 -10.53 -8.59 -3.38
CA THR A 37 -10.57 -8.14 -1.98
C THR A 37 -9.67 -9.06 -1.15
N CYS A 38 -8.71 -8.47 -0.44
CA CYS A 38 -7.81 -9.20 0.43
C CYS A 38 -8.48 -9.57 1.77
N PRO A 39 -7.93 -10.57 2.49
CA PRO A 39 -8.26 -10.80 3.89
C PRO A 39 -8.08 -9.53 4.73
N ALA A 40 -8.88 -9.37 5.78
CA ALA A 40 -8.83 -8.19 6.66
C ALA A 40 -7.47 -8.01 7.38
N SER A 41 -6.70 -9.10 7.54
CA SER A 41 -5.35 -9.08 8.11
C SER A 41 -4.31 -8.51 7.15
N SER A 42 -4.55 -8.59 5.84
CA SER A 42 -3.57 -8.24 4.83
C SER A 42 -3.36 -6.73 4.77
N ARG A 43 -2.09 -6.33 4.79
CA ARG A 43 -1.67 -4.93 4.79
C ARG A 43 -0.95 -4.51 3.53
N PHE A 44 -0.49 -5.48 2.73
CA PHE A 44 0.34 -5.22 1.55
C PHE A 44 -0.15 -6.01 0.34
N CYS A 45 -0.04 -5.38 -0.82
CA CYS A 45 0.00 -6.08 -2.09
C CYS A 45 1.44 -6.44 -2.42
N ARG A 46 1.69 -7.71 -2.75
CA ARG A 46 3.02 -8.20 -3.13
C ARG A 46 3.05 -8.57 -4.61
N THR A 47 4.20 -8.33 -5.24
CA THR A 47 4.53 -8.81 -6.58
C THR A 47 5.88 -9.51 -6.51
N MET A 48 5.92 -10.79 -6.85
CA MET A 48 7.14 -11.56 -7.06
C MET A 48 7.34 -11.77 -8.55
N THR A 49 8.52 -11.43 -9.05
CA THR A 49 8.92 -11.63 -10.44
C THR A 49 10.17 -12.50 -10.47
N THR A 50 10.09 -13.66 -11.09
CA THR A 50 11.23 -14.52 -11.38
C THR A 50 11.48 -14.49 -12.88
N VAL A 51 12.74 -14.31 -13.28
CA VAL A 51 13.17 -14.37 -14.67
C VAL A 51 14.19 -15.48 -14.81
N GLU A 52 13.86 -16.52 -15.57
CA GLU A 52 14.73 -17.66 -15.81
C GLU A 52 14.92 -17.86 -17.31
N LEU A 53 16.18 -18.02 -17.75
CA LEU A 53 16.52 -18.00 -19.18
C LEU A 53 15.86 -19.15 -19.97
N LEU A 54 15.66 -20.30 -19.32
CA LEU A 54 15.12 -21.52 -19.94
C LEU A 54 13.62 -21.70 -19.70
N SER A 55 13.14 -21.36 -18.49
CA SER A 55 11.76 -21.60 -18.05
C SER A 55 10.82 -20.43 -18.35
N GLY A 56 11.36 -19.27 -18.73
CA GLY A 56 10.61 -18.04 -18.95
C GLY A 56 10.38 -17.24 -17.66
N ASN A 57 9.66 -16.13 -17.81
CA ASN A 57 9.36 -15.23 -16.69
C ASN A 57 8.12 -15.73 -15.94
N LEU A 58 8.08 -15.49 -14.63
CA LEU A 58 6.93 -15.75 -13.78
C LEU A 58 6.63 -14.52 -12.92
N VAL A 59 5.40 -14.05 -12.96
CA VAL A 59 4.86 -12.99 -12.12
C VAL A 59 3.80 -13.61 -11.22
N LYS A 60 4.01 -13.52 -9.91
CA LYS A 60 3.03 -13.86 -8.87
C LYS A 60 2.64 -12.62 -8.12
N LYS A 61 1.34 -12.40 -7.97
CA LYS A 61 0.79 -11.31 -7.16
C LYS A 61 -0.17 -11.87 -6.13
N ASP A 62 -0.08 -11.37 -4.89
CA ASP A 62 -0.91 -11.82 -3.77
C ASP A 62 -1.07 -10.74 -2.68
N CYS A 63 -2.02 -10.97 -1.78
CA CYS A 63 -2.22 -10.21 -0.56
C CYS A 63 -1.39 -10.83 0.58
N VAL A 64 -0.71 -10.01 1.37
CA VAL A 64 0.06 -10.49 2.52
C VAL A 64 -0.05 -9.56 3.73
N ASP A 65 0.07 -10.15 4.92
CA ASP A 65 0.05 -9.42 6.19
C ASP A 65 1.35 -8.64 6.43
N TYR A 66 2.48 -9.20 5.98
CA TYR A 66 3.81 -8.61 6.04
C TYR A 66 4.57 -8.82 4.73
N CYS A 67 5.33 -7.81 4.32
CA CYS A 67 6.08 -7.84 3.06
C CYS A 67 7.35 -6.99 3.17
N GLU A 68 8.47 -7.55 2.71
CA GLU A 68 9.72 -6.84 2.55
C GLU A 68 10.19 -6.90 1.10
N THR A 69 10.56 -5.75 0.54
CA THR A 69 11.09 -5.65 -0.82
C THR A 69 12.47 -6.31 -0.87
N LYS A 70 12.67 -7.26 -1.79
CA LYS A 70 13.94 -7.99 -1.96
C LYS A 70 14.34 -8.02 -3.44
N TYR A 71 15.63 -7.84 -3.70
CA TYR A 71 16.22 -7.97 -5.04
C TYR A 71 17.27 -9.07 -4.97
N PHE A 72 17.04 -10.16 -5.70
CA PHE A 72 17.97 -11.27 -5.76
C PHE A 72 18.56 -11.35 -7.18
N GLN A 73 19.86 -11.05 -7.26
CA GLN A 73 20.66 -11.28 -8.45
C GLN A 73 21.66 -12.37 -8.11
N GLN A 74 21.46 -13.58 -8.64
CA GLN A 74 22.45 -14.64 -8.50
C GLN A 74 23.56 -14.40 -9.53
N GLY A 75 24.79 -14.32 -9.04
CA GLY A 75 25.98 -14.39 -9.89
C GLY A 75 26.14 -15.79 -10.47
N GLN A 76 26.49 -15.85 -11.77
CA GLN A 76 26.90 -17.02 -12.55
C GLN A 76 25.80 -17.77 -13.35
N VAL A 77 25.78 -17.43 -14.65
CA VAL A 77 25.56 -18.19 -15.91
C VAL A 77 24.37 -19.16 -16.07
N SER A 78 23.58 -19.51 -15.06
CA SER A 78 22.39 -20.36 -15.26
C SER A 78 21.23 -20.18 -14.29
N SER A 79 21.37 -19.29 -13.31
CA SER A 79 20.36 -19.15 -12.25
C SER A 79 19.55 -17.87 -12.48
N GLY A 80 18.22 -17.98 -12.54
CA GLY A 80 17.34 -16.84 -12.77
C GLY A 80 17.49 -15.69 -11.75
N SER A 81 16.93 -14.51 -12.05
CA SER A 81 16.80 -13.42 -11.06
C SER A 81 15.39 -13.43 -10.45
N ALA A 82 15.29 -13.10 -9.16
CA ALA A 82 14.01 -12.99 -8.47
C ALA A 82 13.91 -11.62 -7.79
N THR A 83 12.77 -10.95 -7.92
CA THR A 83 12.48 -9.66 -7.29
C THR A 83 11.14 -9.71 -6.59
N THR A 84 11.09 -9.22 -5.35
CA THR A 84 9.85 -9.04 -4.58
C THR A 84 9.62 -7.55 -4.36
N LEU A 85 8.47 -7.04 -4.77
CA LEU A 85 8.02 -5.66 -4.54
C LEU A 85 6.76 -5.66 -3.66
N CYS A 86 6.73 -4.74 -2.71
CA CYS A 86 5.64 -4.57 -1.75
C CYS A 86 5.08 -3.15 -1.84
N CYS A 87 3.76 -3.01 -1.75
CA CYS A 87 3.11 -1.71 -1.67
C CYS A 87 1.86 -1.77 -0.78
N GLN A 88 1.46 -0.62 -0.24
CA GLN A 88 0.23 -0.44 0.53
C GLN A 88 -0.72 0.47 -0.26
N GLY A 89 -1.99 0.11 -0.31
CA GLY A 89 -3.03 0.85 -1.05
C GLY A 89 -3.71 0.00 -2.12
N ASP A 90 -4.95 0.35 -2.43
CA ASP A 90 -5.77 -0.44 -3.33
C ASP A 90 -5.16 -0.53 -4.72
N LEU A 91 -5.06 -1.76 -5.23
CA LEU A 91 -4.58 -2.14 -6.57
C LEU A 91 -3.17 -1.62 -6.88
N CYS A 92 -2.38 -1.27 -5.86
CA CYS A 92 -1.05 -0.65 -6.04
C CYS A 92 -0.07 -1.55 -6.79
N ASN A 93 -0.31 -2.86 -6.82
CA ASN A 93 0.49 -3.84 -7.54
C ASN A 93 0.09 -4.01 -9.03
N ALA A 94 -0.51 -3.00 -9.67
CA ALA A 94 -0.91 -3.04 -11.08
C ALA A 94 0.27 -3.01 -12.07
N GLY A 95 1.41 -2.42 -11.70
CA GLY A 95 2.60 -2.25 -12.55
C GLY A 95 3.60 -1.23 -11.98
N ARG A 96 4.77 -1.06 -12.62
CA ARG A 96 5.91 -0.26 -12.13
C ARG A 96 5.55 1.21 -11.88
N SER A 97 5.37 1.59 -10.62
CA SER A 97 6.10 2.70 -10.01
C SER A 97 5.95 2.66 -8.50
N SER A 98 7.07 2.92 -7.81
CA SER A 98 7.17 3.24 -6.39
C SER A 98 6.35 4.50 -6.09
N ALA A 99 5.03 4.40 -6.10
CA ALA A 99 4.18 5.43 -5.55
C ALA A 99 4.42 5.37 -4.04
N ALA A 100 5.30 6.25 -3.55
CA ALA A 100 5.33 6.59 -2.14
C ALA A 100 3.88 6.94 -1.79
N ALA A 101 3.20 6.02 -1.10
CA ALA A 101 1.85 6.25 -0.64
C ALA A 101 1.96 7.46 0.28
N LEU A 102 1.52 8.62 -0.22
CA LEU A 102 1.32 9.81 0.59
C LEU A 102 0.26 9.39 1.61
N SER A 103 0.74 8.94 2.76
CA SER A 103 -0.10 8.43 3.83
C SER A 103 -1.14 9.49 4.10
N SER A 104 -2.42 9.14 3.99
CA SER A 104 -3.54 10.06 4.24
C SER A 104 -3.45 10.74 5.62
N ALA A 105 -2.64 10.18 6.52
CA ALA A 105 -2.23 10.77 7.78
C ALA A 105 -1.56 12.15 7.65
N THR A 106 -0.78 12.43 6.59
CA THR A 106 -0.11 13.72 6.42
C THR A 106 -1.08 14.83 6.06
N LEU A 107 -2.12 14.55 5.26
CA LEU A 107 -3.19 15.51 4.98
C LEU A 107 -4.13 15.69 6.20
N GLY A 108 -4.35 14.65 6.99
CA GLY A 108 -5.15 14.75 8.21
C GLY A 108 -4.49 15.64 9.27
N LEU A 109 -3.17 15.55 9.41
CA LEU A 109 -2.42 16.30 10.42
C LEU A 109 -2.37 17.81 10.09
N THR A 110 -2.23 18.19 8.83
CA THR A 110 -2.23 19.60 8.41
C THR A 110 -3.59 20.27 8.61
N LEU A 111 -4.69 19.56 8.33
CA LEU A 111 -6.03 20.05 8.60
C LEU A 111 -6.30 20.21 10.11
N ALA A 112 -5.88 19.24 10.92
CA ALA A 112 -6.07 19.30 12.37
C ALA A 112 -5.32 20.48 13.01
N LEU A 113 -4.08 20.74 12.60
CA LEU A 113 -3.28 21.89 13.05
C LEU A 113 -3.89 23.23 12.60
N GLY A 114 -4.39 23.31 11.37
CA GLY A 114 -5.05 24.52 10.86
C GLY A 114 -6.36 24.86 11.60
N VAL A 115 -7.17 23.86 11.90
CA VAL A 115 -8.40 24.02 12.70
C VAL A 115 -8.08 24.40 14.15
N LEU A 116 -7.06 23.81 14.75
CA LEU A 116 -6.64 24.15 16.12
C LEU A 116 -6.16 25.61 16.24
N ALA A 117 -5.46 26.12 15.22
CA ALA A 117 -5.03 27.52 15.15
C ALA A 117 -6.20 28.50 15.01
N LEU A 118 -7.27 28.13 14.29
CA LEU A 118 -8.50 28.94 14.18
C LEU A 118 -9.32 28.97 15.48
N ILE A 119 -9.21 27.93 16.32
CA ILE A 119 -9.96 27.83 17.58
C ILE A 119 -9.23 28.53 18.73
N LEU A 120 -7.88 28.57 18.71
CA LEU A 120 -7.05 29.21 19.75
C LEU A 120 -6.48 30.58 19.35
N GLY A 121 -6.58 30.99 18.09
CA GLY A 121 -6.17 32.31 17.64
C GLY A 121 -7.02 33.40 18.30
N PRO A 122 -6.43 34.54 18.72
CA PRO A 122 -7.23 35.68 19.14
C PRO A 122 -8.10 36.12 17.97
N SER A 123 -9.41 36.17 18.17
CA SER A 123 -10.33 36.83 17.24
C SER A 123 -9.84 38.27 17.05
N LEU A 124 -9.28 38.57 15.87
CA LEU A 124 -8.99 39.93 15.44
C LEU A 124 -10.22 40.47 14.70
#